data_AF-A0A6G3X4J5-F1
#
_entry.id   AF-A0A6G3X4J5-F1
#
_cell.length_a   1.000
_cell.length_b   1.000
_cell.length_c   1.000
_cell.angle_alpha   90.00
_cell.angle_beta   90.00
_cell.angle_gamma   90.00
#
_symmetry.space_group_name_H-M   'P 1'
#
loop_
_entity.id
_entity.type
_entity.pdbx_description
1 polymer ?
#
loop_
_entity_poly.entity_id
_entity_poly.type
_entity_poly.pdbx_seq_one_letter_code
_entity_poly.pdbx_strand_id
1 'polypeptide(L)' 'MTEPLLHLAEAPHWEAARGTGTYEMSTRGRTLQEEGFIHLSLPHQLPGVARMLYGDDDRDLVVL' A
#
# COMPACT_ATOMS: atom_id res chain seq x y z
N MET A 1 5.68 7.16 22.47
CA MET A 1 4.62 7.28 21.44
C MET A 1 4.83 6.16 20.45
N THR A 2 3.79 5.40 20.09
CA THR A 2 3.87 4.38 19.03
C THR A 2 3.83 5.06 17.66
N GLU A 3 4.76 4.72 16.77
CA GLU A 3 4.74 5.19 15.38
C GLU A 3 3.61 4.50 14.62
N PRO A 4 2.93 5.19 13.68
CA PRO A 4 1.90 4.57 12.85
C PRO A 4 2.53 3.55 11.90
N LEU A 5 1.78 2.48 11.62
CA LEU A 5 2.06 1.59 10.50
C LEU A 5 1.34 2.12 9.28
N LEU A 6 2.07 2.23 8.18
CA LEU A 6 1.59 2.84 6.94
C LEU A 6 1.52 1.78 5.84
N HIS A 7 0.47 1.82 5.02
CA HIS A 7 0.38 1.00 3.82
C HIS A 7 0.46 1.88 2.57
N LEU A 8 1.33 1.53 1.63
CA LEU A 8 1.41 2.20 0.34
C LEU A 8 0.46 1.50 -0.65
N ALA A 9 -0.56 2.22 -1.10
CA ALA A 9 -1.60 1.70 -1.98
C ALA A 9 -1.66 2.47 -3.31
N GLU A 10 -2.03 1.77 -4.39
CA GLU A 10 -2.43 2.43 -5.64
C GLU A 10 -3.82 3.07 -5.44
N ALA A 11 -3.97 4.34 -5.81
CA ALA A 11 -5.19 5.11 -5.56
C ALA A 11 -6.49 4.42 -6.05
N PRO A 12 -6.53 3.78 -7.23
CA PRO A 12 -7.73 3.08 -7.69
C PRO A 12 -8.16 1.91 -6.79
N HIS A 13 -7.20 1.16 -6.23
CA HIS A 13 -7.51 0.06 -5.31
C HIS A 13 -8.07 0.59 -3.99
N TRP A 14 -7.54 1.71 -3.49
CA TRP A 14 -8.07 2.35 -2.30
C TRP A 14 -9.50 2.87 -2.51
N GLU A 15 -9.76 3.58 -3.62
CA GLU A 15 -11.10 4.10 -3.90
C GLU A 15 -12.14 2.98 -4.11
N ALA A 16 -11.76 1.88 -4.76
CA ALA A 16 -12.61 0.70 -4.86
C ALA A 16 -12.95 0.11 -3.47
N ALA A 17 -11.95 -0.02 -2.60
CA ALA A 17 -12.13 -0.53 -1.24
C ALA A 17 -13.00 0.37 -0.38
N ARG A 18 -12.97 1.69 -0.58
CA ARG A 18 -13.89 2.62 0.10
C ARG A 18 -15.34 2.38 -0.30
N GLY A 19 -15.59 1.96 -1.55
CA GLY A 19 -16.92 1.61 -2.04
C GLY A 19 -17.44 0.29 -1.49
N THR A 20 -16.57 -0.71 -1.29
CA THR A 20 -16.94 -2.06 -0.82
C THR A 20 -16.82 -2.24 0.69
N GLY A 21 -16.07 -1.38 1.37
CA GLY A 21 -15.73 -1.48 2.79
C GLY A 21 -14.57 -2.45 3.08
N THR A 22 -13.96 -3.07 2.06
CA THR A 22 -12.90 -4.07 2.23
C THR A 22 -11.75 -3.79 1.28
N TYR A 23 -10.53 -3.77 1.81
CA TYR A 23 -9.28 -3.64 1.04
C TYR A 23 -8.57 -5.00 0.99
N GLU A 24 -8.28 -5.48 -0.23
CA GLU A 24 -7.77 -6.84 -0.47
C GLU A 24 -6.40 -6.88 -1.14
N MET A 25 -5.67 -5.75 -1.21
CA MET A 25 -4.32 -5.73 -1.75
C MET A 25 -3.28 -5.90 -0.65
N SER A 26 -2.19 -6.62 -0.95
CA SER A 26 -1.06 -6.82 -0.03
C SER A 26 0.10 -5.87 -0.32
N THR A 27 0.42 -5.69 -1.59
CA THR A 27 1.51 -4.88 -2.13
C THR A 27 1.28 -4.65 -3.62
N ARG A 28 2.24 -4.03 -4.33
CA ARG A 28 2.16 -3.79 -5.78
C ARG A 28 1.87 -5.09 -6.53
N GLY A 29 0.71 -5.14 -7.20
CA GLY A 29 0.29 -6.27 -8.04
C GLY A 29 0.04 -7.60 -7.32
N ARG A 30 -0.14 -7.60 -5.99
CA ARG A 30 -0.45 -8.81 -5.21
C ARG A 30 -1.63 -8.57 -4.27
N THR A 31 -2.54 -9.53 -4.25
CA THR A 31 -3.69 -9.55 -3.33
C THR A 31 -3.32 -10.13 -1.96
N LEU A 32 -4.14 -9.88 -0.95
CA LEU A 32 -4.04 -10.47 0.38
C LEU A 32 -4.16 -12.00 0.31
N GLN A 33 -5.02 -12.51 -0.56
CA GLN A 33 -5.22 -13.95 -0.74
C GLN A 33 -3.98 -14.64 -1.32
N GLU A 34 -3.25 -13.98 -2.22
CA GLU A 34 -2.03 -14.54 -2.81
C GLU A 34 -0.83 -14.50 -1.84
N GLU A 35 -0.68 -13.42 -1.08
CA GLU A 35 0.49 -13.21 -0.21
C GLU A 35 0.29 -13.76 1.21
N GLY A 36 -0.95 -13.73 1.71
CA GLY A 36 -1.33 -14.16 3.05
C GLY A 36 -1.17 -13.09 4.15
N PHE A 37 -0.64 -11.91 3.83
CA PHE A 37 -0.51 -10.77 4.75
C PHE A 37 -0.47 -9.43 3.98
N ILE A 38 -0.58 -8.29 4.67
CA ILE A 38 -0.46 -6.94 4.08
C ILE A 38 0.90 -6.36 4.47
N HIS A 39 1.64 -5.83 3.50
CA HIS A 39 2.92 -5.16 3.75
C HIS A 39 2.70 -3.77 4.35
N LEU A 40 3.26 -3.54 5.53
CA LEU A 40 3.23 -2.25 6.21
C LEU A 40 4.65 -1.70 6.39
N SER A 41 4.75 -0.38 6.47
CA SER A 41 6.00 0.35 6.68
C SER A 41 5.88 1.26 7.89
N LEU A 42 6.97 1.40 8.64
CA LEU A 42 7.15 2.56 9.51
C LEU A 42 7.39 3.82 8.67
N PRO A 43 7.15 5.03 9.21
CA PRO A 43 7.31 6.28 8.46
C PRO A 43 8.70 6.44 7.83
N HIS A 44 9.75 6.02 8.52
CA HIS A 44 11.13 6.10 8.02
C HIS A 44 11.45 5.06 6.93
N GLN A 45 10.67 3.99 6.82
CA GLN A 45 10.83 2.95 5.79
C GLN A 45 10.09 3.30 4.50
N LEU A 46 8.95 4.00 4.61
CA LEU A 46 8.03 4.25 3.50
C LEU A 46 8.70 4.88 2.25
N PRO A 47 9.57 5.91 2.34
CA PRO A 47 10.19 6.49 1.15
C PRO A 47 11.07 5.49 0.38
N GLY A 48 11.77 4.60 1.10
CA GLY A 48 12.58 3.55 0.50
C GLY A 48 11.72 2.51 -0.22
N VAL A 49 10.62 2.09 0.42
CA VAL A 49 9.64 1.15 -0.18
C VAL A 49 8.97 1.76 -1.41
N ALA A 50 8.56 3.02 -1.35
CA ALA A 50 7.95 3.72 -2.48
C ALA A 50 8.90 3.76 -3.69
N ARG A 51 10.17 4.11 -3.48
CA ARG A 51 11.19 4.11 -4.55
C ARG A 51 11.44 2.71 -5.11
N MET A 52 11.54 1.70 -4.24
CA MET A 52 11.80 0.32 -4.66
C MET A 52 10.66 -0.23 -5.51
N LEU A 53 9.40 0.05 -5.14
CA LEU A 53 8.24 -0.51 -5.81
C LEU A 53 7.75 0.34 -6.99
N TYR A 54 7.91 1.66 -6.97
CA TYR A 54 7.30 2.57 -7.95
C TYR A 54 8.27 3.62 -8.51
N GLY A 55 9.59 3.50 -8.29
CA GLY A 55 10.56 4.55 -8.65
C GLY A 55 10.60 4.99 -10.11
N ASP A 56 10.12 4.15 -11.03
CA ASP A 56 10.06 4.42 -12.48
C ASP A 56 8.61 4.48 -13.01
N ASP A 57 7.61 4.63 -12.14
CA ASP A 57 6.18 4.55 -12.48
C ASP A 57 5.42 5.78 -11.98
N ASP A 58 4.68 6.44 -12.87
CA ASP A 58 3.96 7.68 -12.59
C ASP A 58 2.55 7.43 -12.02
N ARG A 59 2.33 6.31 -11.30
CA ARG A 59 1.00 6.01 -10.73
C ARG A 59 0.66 6.95 -9.58
N ASP A 60 -0.62 7.24 -9.47
CA ASP A 60 -1.18 7.88 -8.28
C ASP A 60 -1.18 6.88 -7.10
N LEU A 61 -0.44 7.25 -6.06
CA LEU A 61 -0.32 6.47 -4.82
C LEU A 61 -0.93 7.23 -3.65
N VAL A 62 -1.44 6.47 -2.69
CA VAL A 62 -1.93 6.98 -1.41
C VAL A 62 -1.28 6.22 -0.25
N VAL A 63 -1.22 6.86 0.90
CA VAL A 63 -0.74 6.26 2.15
C VAL A 63 -1.94 6.08 3.07
N LEU A 64 -2.19 4.84 3.48
CA LEU A 64 -3.20 4.47 4.47
C LEU A 64 -2.59 4.40 5.86
#